data_AF-A0A9D2MYG7-F1
#
_entry.id   AF-A0A9D2MYG7-F1
#
_cell.length_a   1.000
_cell.length_b   1.000
_cell.length_c   1.000
_cell.angle_alpha   90.00
_cell.angle_beta   90.00
_cell.angle_gamma   90.00
#
_symmetry.space_group_name_H-M   'P 1'
#
loop_
_entity.id
_entity.type
_entity.pdbx_description
1 polymer ?
#
loop_
_entity_poly.entity_id
_entity_poly.type
_entity_poly.pdbx_seq_one_letter_code
_entity_poly.pdbx_strand_id
1 'polypeptide(L)'
;MEDGKIRQIGRTLAYIEDHLEEPLDLNRVSGQSGYSKYHLHRMFSRATGFGIHAYIQRRRLTRAAWHLVYGDRPVMDIALEAGYAGRQAFTQAFQAMYKRPPAAYRREGRYYPLLLDGREALEAWGHWDKTELPGIWRETGGRKRHEKAASVRREAEQGTIVPAEPSDLPDLVQLARARVDGFPGWEEKEFRSSMRTALREGRVWRISAGGQLCGAVSVSEQPGTIAFLGVRPPFSIAGTGKALVDFLEQEIYPGTSLSLTTFRRGDRADAGWRAVWVRLGFAEAELLEEYGYPTQRFVRESGRSRP
;
A
#
# COMPACT_ATOMS: atom_id res chain seq x y z
N MET A 1 -19.52 10.26 14.84
CA MET A 1 -19.64 9.06 15.72
C MET A 1 -18.34 8.23 15.71
N GLU A 2 -17.18 8.86 15.48
CA GLU A 2 -16.05 8.18 14.81
C GLU A 2 -14.74 8.09 15.61
N ASP A 3 -14.40 9.09 16.43
CA ASP A 3 -13.04 9.20 17.00
C ASP A 3 -12.69 8.06 17.98
N GLY A 4 -13.62 7.65 18.85
CA GLY A 4 -13.37 6.55 19.80
C GLY A 4 -13.24 5.17 19.12
N LYS A 5 -13.97 4.95 18.03
CA LYS A 5 -13.91 3.69 17.27
C LYS A 5 -12.63 3.58 16.47
N ILE A 6 -12.26 4.67 15.80
CA ILE A 6 -10.98 4.82 15.13
C ILE A 6 -9.87 4.60 16.16
N ARG A 7 -9.95 5.26 17.32
CA ARG A 7 -9.04 5.10 18.47
C ARG A 7 -8.77 3.65 18.86
N GLN A 8 -9.83 2.87 18.89
CA GLN A 8 -9.73 1.48 19.26
C GLN A 8 -9.11 0.61 18.18
N ILE A 9 -9.41 0.86 16.91
CA ILE A 9 -8.80 0.15 15.78
C ILE A 9 -7.29 0.38 15.74
N GLY A 10 -6.84 1.62 15.94
CA GLY A 10 -5.40 1.93 15.97
C GLY A 10 -4.66 1.21 17.10
N ARG A 11 -5.25 1.16 18.30
CA ARG A 11 -4.70 0.38 19.43
C ARG A 11 -4.64 -1.12 19.13
N THR A 12 -5.67 -1.66 18.49
CA THR A 12 -5.71 -3.07 18.09
C THR A 12 -4.65 -3.38 17.03
N LEU A 13 -4.47 -2.53 16.02
CA LEU A 13 -3.40 -2.66 15.02
C LEU A 13 -2.01 -2.63 15.66
N ALA A 14 -1.77 -1.64 16.54
CA ALA A 14 -0.54 -1.52 17.31
C ALA A 14 -0.23 -2.79 18.11
N TYR A 15 -1.21 -3.28 18.88
CA TYR A 15 -1.06 -4.52 19.64
C TYR A 15 -0.73 -5.72 18.75
N ILE A 16 -1.41 -5.86 17.61
CA ILE A 16 -1.13 -6.95 16.68
C ILE A 16 0.32 -6.88 16.18
N GLU A 17 0.79 -5.71 15.75
CA GLU A 17 2.15 -5.52 15.20
C GLU A 17 3.25 -5.86 16.20
N ASP A 18 3.06 -5.50 17.47
CA ASP A 18 4.03 -5.78 18.54
C ASP A 18 4.11 -7.26 18.90
N HIS A 19 3.04 -8.02 18.66
CA HIS A 19 2.94 -9.44 19.04
C HIS A 19 2.91 -10.38 17.81
N LEU A 20 3.32 -9.89 16.62
CA LEU A 20 3.25 -10.69 15.39
C LEU A 20 4.05 -12.01 15.47
N GLU A 21 5.09 -12.09 16.28
CA GLU A 21 5.94 -13.29 16.44
C GLU A 21 5.39 -14.29 17.45
N GLU A 22 4.34 -13.92 18.19
CA GLU A 22 3.74 -14.75 19.23
C GLU A 22 2.45 -15.43 18.75
N PRO A 23 1.99 -16.52 19.39
CA PRO A 23 0.65 -17.04 19.17
C PRO A 23 -0.42 -15.96 19.48
N LEU A 24 -0.98 -15.38 18.42
CA LEU A 24 -2.06 -14.40 18.48
C LEU A 24 -3.38 -15.06 18.11
N ASP A 25 -4.32 -15.02 19.04
CA ASP A 25 -5.71 -15.41 18.78
C ASP A 25 -6.66 -14.22 18.97
N LEU A 26 -7.89 -14.37 18.49
CA LEU A 26 -8.89 -13.32 18.55
C LEU A 26 -9.27 -12.95 19.99
N ASN A 27 -9.12 -13.86 20.95
CA ASN A 27 -9.43 -13.60 22.36
C ASN A 27 -8.37 -12.67 22.97
N ARG A 28 -7.09 -12.92 22.73
CA ARG A 28 -5.96 -12.06 23.12
C ARG A 28 -6.08 -10.66 22.51
N VAL A 29 -6.41 -10.58 21.22
CA VAL A 29 -6.57 -9.30 20.52
C VAL A 29 -7.80 -8.51 21.03
N SER A 30 -8.91 -9.19 21.33
CA SER A 30 -10.15 -8.56 21.79
C SER A 30 -10.15 -8.14 23.25
N GLY A 31 -9.44 -8.87 24.11
CA GLY A 31 -9.30 -8.55 25.53
C GLY A 31 -8.70 -7.16 25.79
N GLN A 32 -7.94 -6.62 24.82
CA GLN A 32 -7.35 -5.28 24.88
C GLN A 32 -8.29 -4.16 24.43
N SER A 33 -9.49 -4.49 23.94
CA SER A 33 -10.33 -3.54 23.21
C SER A 33 -11.54 -3.00 23.95
N GLY A 34 -11.91 -3.60 25.08
CA GLY A 34 -13.18 -3.31 25.76
C GLY A 34 -14.43 -3.71 24.96
N TYR A 35 -14.27 -4.28 23.76
CA TYR A 35 -15.34 -4.75 22.89
C TYR A 35 -15.38 -6.28 22.83
N SER A 36 -16.57 -6.82 22.55
CA SER A 36 -16.70 -8.24 22.24
C SER A 36 -15.89 -8.60 20.99
N LYS A 37 -15.37 -9.83 20.94
CA LYS A 37 -14.61 -10.35 19.79
C LYS A 37 -15.29 -10.15 18.44
N TYR A 38 -16.62 -10.30 18.39
CA TYR A 38 -17.42 -10.12 17.18
C TYR A 38 -17.52 -8.65 16.76
N HIS A 39 -17.67 -7.74 17.74
CA HIS A 39 -17.75 -6.32 17.45
C HIS A 39 -16.40 -5.78 16.98
N LEU A 40 -15.31 -6.16 17.67
CA LEU A 40 -13.97 -5.78 17.26
C LEU A 40 -13.63 -6.30 15.86
N HIS A 41 -13.91 -7.57 15.58
CA HIS A 41 -13.67 -8.14 14.25
C HIS A 41 -14.40 -7.34 13.15
N ARG A 42 -15.70 -7.02 13.35
CA ARG A 42 -16.46 -6.22 12.37
C ARG A 42 -15.88 -4.81 12.20
N MET A 43 -15.52 -4.15 13.30
CA MET A 43 -14.91 -2.81 13.23
C MET A 43 -13.57 -2.84 12.50
N PHE A 44 -12.71 -3.78 12.85
CA PHE A 44 -11.40 -3.96 12.24
C PHE A 44 -11.52 -4.24 10.74
N SER A 45 -12.41 -5.15 10.33
CA SER A 45 -12.61 -5.45 8.91
C SER A 45 -13.19 -4.29 8.13
N ARG A 46 -14.12 -3.53 8.70
CA ARG A 46 -14.65 -2.32 8.04
C ARG A 46 -13.58 -1.24 7.87
N ALA A 47 -12.63 -1.14 8.80
CA ALA A 47 -11.61 -0.11 8.77
C ALA A 47 -10.36 -0.48 7.95
N THR A 48 -9.99 -1.76 7.92
CA THR A 48 -8.76 -2.24 7.29
C THR A 48 -8.98 -2.98 5.97
N GLY A 49 -10.23 -3.36 5.67
CA GLY A 49 -10.55 -4.26 4.56
C GLY A 49 -10.24 -5.73 4.83
N PHE A 50 -9.63 -6.07 5.97
CA PHE A 50 -9.20 -7.44 6.29
C PHE A 50 -9.85 -7.99 7.56
N GLY A 51 -10.10 -9.29 7.60
CA GLY A 51 -10.28 -10.00 8.88
C GLY A 51 -9.00 -9.93 9.71
N ILE A 52 -9.11 -9.87 11.04
CA ILE A 52 -7.94 -9.79 11.95
C ILE A 52 -6.94 -10.92 11.67
N HIS A 53 -7.42 -12.15 11.50
CA HIS A 53 -6.56 -13.28 11.17
C HIS A 53 -5.85 -13.11 9.82
N ALA A 54 -6.59 -12.69 8.79
CA ALA A 54 -6.02 -12.46 7.46
C ALA A 54 -4.96 -11.35 7.48
N TYR A 55 -5.19 -10.30 8.25
CA TYR A 55 -4.24 -9.22 8.47
C TYR A 55 -2.94 -9.73 9.12
N ILE A 56 -3.04 -10.46 10.24
CA ILE A 56 -1.90 -11.05 10.96
C ILE A 56 -1.07 -11.92 10.00
N GLN A 57 -1.71 -12.82 9.26
CA GLN A 57 -1.03 -13.72 8.34
C GLN A 57 -0.29 -12.97 7.22
N ARG A 58 -0.92 -11.96 6.61
CA ARG A 58 -0.29 -11.14 5.57
C ARG A 58 0.89 -10.34 6.11
N ARG A 59 0.81 -9.84 7.34
CA ARG A 59 1.92 -9.15 8.03
C ARG A 59 3.08 -10.08 8.32
N ARG A 60 2.82 -11.28 8.83
CA ARG A 60 3.84 -12.31 9.05
C ARG A 60 4.54 -12.72 7.77
N LEU A 61 3.80 -12.97 6.69
CA LEU A 61 4.37 -13.25 5.37
C LEU A 61 5.20 -12.08 4.84
N THR A 62 4.78 -10.84 5.10
CA THR A 62 5.54 -9.64 4.71
C THR A 62 6.86 -9.51 5.48
N ARG A 63 6.88 -9.85 6.78
CA ARG A 63 8.13 -9.94 7.56
C ARG A 63 9.00 -11.11 7.08
N ALA A 64 8.40 -12.25 6.79
CA ALA A 64 9.11 -13.41 6.24
C ALA A 64 9.83 -13.07 4.93
N ALA A 65 9.18 -12.32 4.03
CA ALA A 65 9.79 -11.81 2.81
C ALA A 65 11.02 -10.94 3.08
N TRP A 66 10.98 -10.11 4.13
CA TRP A 66 12.13 -9.29 4.55
C TRP A 66 13.30 -10.20 4.97
N HIS A 67 13.02 -11.20 5.81
CA HIS A 67 14.04 -12.15 6.27
C HIS A 67 14.56 -13.05 5.16
N LEU A 68 13.76 -13.34 4.14
CA LEU A 68 14.22 -14.12 2.98
C LEU A 68 15.25 -13.36 2.15
N VAL A 69 15.12 -12.04 2.05
CA VAL A 69 15.97 -11.18 1.20
C VAL A 69 17.18 -10.64 1.95
N TYR A 70 17.00 -10.21 3.20
CA TYR A 70 18.04 -9.50 3.98
C TYR A 70 18.67 -10.36 5.07
N GLY A 71 18.31 -11.63 5.18
CA GLY A 71 18.85 -12.53 6.19
C GLY A 71 19.18 -13.90 5.62
N ASP A 72 20.03 -14.61 6.36
CA ASP A 72 20.59 -15.89 5.92
C ASP A 72 19.90 -17.10 6.59
N ARG A 73 18.86 -16.83 7.38
CA ARG A 73 18.16 -17.87 8.15
C ARG A 73 17.55 -18.95 7.25
N PRO A 74 17.54 -20.22 7.68
CA PRO A 74 16.82 -21.28 6.98
C PRO A 74 15.35 -20.92 6.72
N VAL A 75 14.82 -21.34 5.56
CA VAL A 75 13.41 -21.11 5.20
C VAL A 75 12.45 -21.74 6.21
N MET A 76 12.86 -22.84 6.86
CA MET A 76 12.07 -23.46 7.93
C MET A 76 11.94 -22.54 9.14
N ASP A 77 13.02 -21.93 9.61
CA ASP A 77 12.98 -21.06 10.79
C ASP A 77 12.11 -19.82 10.53
N ILE A 78 12.23 -19.24 9.33
CA ILE A 78 11.37 -18.15 8.88
C ILE A 78 9.90 -18.58 8.83
N ALA A 79 9.61 -19.82 8.41
CA ALA A 79 8.25 -20.34 8.39
C ALA A 79 7.66 -20.52 9.79
N LEU A 80 8.46 -21.02 10.75
CA LEU A 80 8.05 -21.20 12.15
C LEU A 80 7.71 -19.85 12.79
N GLU A 81 8.55 -18.84 12.61
CA GLU A 81 8.30 -17.48 13.11
C GLU A 81 7.09 -16.80 12.45
N ALA A 82 6.84 -17.13 11.18
CA ALA A 82 5.61 -16.71 10.50
C ALA A 82 4.37 -17.50 10.95
N GLY A 83 4.49 -18.39 11.94
CA GLY A 83 3.38 -19.15 12.52
C GLY A 83 2.96 -20.37 11.70
N TYR A 84 3.82 -20.89 10.83
CA TYR A 84 3.56 -22.09 10.03
C TYR A 84 4.30 -23.29 10.62
N ALA A 85 3.57 -24.37 10.88
CA ALA A 85 4.14 -25.61 11.42
C ALA A 85 5.06 -26.37 10.44
N GLY A 86 5.08 -26.00 9.15
CA GLY A 86 5.83 -26.72 8.14
C GLY A 86 6.13 -25.92 6.87
N ARG A 87 7.21 -26.31 6.18
CA ARG A 87 7.70 -25.64 4.94
C ARG A 87 6.66 -25.61 3.83
N GLN A 88 5.87 -26.68 3.69
CA GLN A 88 4.88 -26.79 2.60
C GLN A 88 3.75 -25.77 2.75
N ALA A 89 3.16 -25.68 3.94
CA ALA A 89 2.10 -24.72 4.24
C ALA A 89 2.60 -23.27 4.07
N PHE A 90 3.80 -22.97 4.58
CA PHE A 90 4.42 -21.66 4.38
C PHE A 90 4.67 -21.37 2.89
N THR A 91 5.21 -22.32 2.14
CA THR A 91 5.51 -22.13 0.71
C THR A 91 4.25 -21.86 -0.09
N GLN A 92 3.16 -22.58 0.16
CA GLN A 92 1.88 -22.35 -0.50
C GLN A 92 1.30 -20.97 -0.17
N ALA A 93 1.28 -20.58 1.10
CA ALA A 93 0.77 -19.28 1.52
C ALA A 93 1.63 -18.12 0.98
N PHE A 94 2.96 -18.28 1.05
CA PHE A 94 3.92 -17.30 0.53
C PHE A 94 3.77 -17.16 -0.98
N GLN A 95 3.69 -18.27 -1.72
CA GLN A 95 3.50 -18.25 -3.17
C GLN A 95 2.13 -17.68 -3.57
N ALA A 96 1.07 -17.93 -2.79
CA ALA A 96 -0.23 -17.32 -3.05
C ALA A 96 -0.16 -15.78 -2.95
N MET A 97 0.61 -15.26 -1.98
CA MET A 97 0.76 -13.83 -1.73
C MET A 97 1.77 -13.16 -2.68
N TYR A 98 2.98 -13.71 -2.78
CA TYR A 98 4.11 -13.17 -3.55
C TYR A 98 4.22 -13.69 -4.99
N LYS A 99 3.31 -14.59 -5.39
CA LYS A 99 3.28 -15.27 -6.70
C LYS A 99 4.54 -16.05 -7.04
N ARG A 100 5.41 -16.30 -6.04
CA ARG A 100 6.70 -16.99 -6.17
C ARG A 100 7.02 -17.79 -4.91
N PRO A 101 7.68 -18.96 -5.02
CA PRO A 101 8.15 -19.70 -3.84
C PRO A 101 9.24 -18.96 -3.05
N PRO A 102 9.36 -19.19 -1.72
CA PRO A 102 10.34 -18.50 -0.86
C PRO A 102 11.79 -18.55 -1.34
N ALA A 103 12.25 -19.71 -1.82
CA ALA A 103 13.64 -19.87 -2.28
C ALA A 103 13.93 -19.07 -3.57
N ALA A 104 12.94 -18.98 -4.48
CA ALA A 104 13.06 -18.16 -5.68
C ALA A 104 13.06 -16.67 -5.32
N TYR A 105 12.19 -16.26 -4.39
CA TYR A 105 12.12 -14.90 -3.88
C TYR A 105 13.42 -14.45 -3.19
N ARG A 106 14.04 -15.33 -2.38
CA ARG A 106 15.37 -15.11 -1.80
C ARG A 106 16.44 -14.86 -2.85
N ARG A 107 16.51 -15.72 -3.87
CA ARG A 107 17.52 -15.62 -4.94
C ARG A 107 17.39 -14.34 -5.74
N GLU A 108 16.18 -13.84 -5.92
CA GLU A 108 15.93 -12.56 -6.57
C GLU A 108 16.53 -11.38 -5.79
N GLY A 109 16.64 -11.49 -4.46
CA GLY A 109 17.27 -10.47 -3.62
C GLY A 109 16.51 -9.15 -3.56
N ARG A 110 15.25 -9.13 -4.04
CA ARG A 110 14.41 -7.93 -4.09
C ARG A 110 13.25 -8.05 -3.11
N TYR A 111 13.29 -7.25 -2.05
CA TYR A 111 12.23 -7.20 -1.05
C TYR A 111 11.11 -6.23 -1.47
N TYR A 112 9.87 -6.68 -1.28
CA TYR A 112 8.65 -5.92 -1.52
C TYR A 112 7.66 -6.15 -0.38
N PRO A 113 7.31 -5.12 0.41
CA PRO A 113 6.24 -5.25 1.39
C PRO A 113 4.87 -5.26 0.70
N LEU A 114 4.07 -6.33 0.87
CA LEU A 114 2.72 -6.42 0.30
C LEU A 114 1.62 -6.00 1.28
N LEU A 115 1.94 -5.86 2.55
CA LEU A 115 1.08 -5.22 3.54
C LEU A 115 1.97 -4.40 4.47
N LEU A 116 1.68 -3.10 4.56
CA LEU A 116 2.34 -2.20 5.49
C LEU A 116 2.11 -2.60 6.93
N ASP A 117 3.06 -2.24 7.77
CA ASP A 117 2.83 -2.19 9.21
C ASP A 117 1.59 -1.35 9.48
N GLY A 118 0.68 -1.87 10.31
CA GLY A 118 -0.55 -1.16 10.68
C GLY A 118 -0.30 0.24 11.20
N ARG A 119 0.85 0.48 11.82
CA ARG A 119 1.30 1.76 12.36
C ARG A 119 1.65 2.74 11.24
N GLU A 120 2.36 2.26 10.23
CA GLU A 120 2.70 3.04 9.03
C GLU A 120 1.46 3.34 8.19
N ALA A 121 0.50 2.39 8.14
CA ALA A 121 -0.80 2.62 7.53
C ALA A 121 -1.62 3.67 8.29
N LEU A 122 -1.60 3.66 9.64
CA LEU A 122 -2.27 4.65 10.49
C LEU A 122 -1.64 6.04 10.38
N GLU A 123 -0.31 6.14 10.33
CA GLU A 123 0.41 7.39 10.07
C GLU A 123 0.08 7.96 8.68
N ALA A 124 0.03 7.10 7.66
CA ALA A 124 -0.39 7.46 6.30
C ALA A 124 -1.87 7.87 6.22
N TRP A 125 -2.67 7.55 7.25
CA TRP A 125 -4.07 7.95 7.35
C TRP A 125 -4.30 9.27 8.09
N GLY A 126 -3.27 9.92 8.64
CA GLY A 126 -3.31 11.33 9.04
C GLY A 126 -4.30 11.75 10.14
N HIS A 127 -4.89 10.80 10.89
CA HIS A 127 -5.98 11.08 11.83
C HIS A 127 -5.63 10.88 13.31
N TRP A 128 -4.35 10.81 13.69
CA TRP A 128 -3.95 10.39 15.03
C TRP A 128 -2.99 11.33 15.71
N ASP A 129 -3.37 11.78 16.91
CA ASP A 129 -2.48 12.47 17.82
C ASP A 129 -1.44 11.48 18.39
N LYS A 130 -0.17 11.72 18.04
CA LYS A 130 0.98 10.89 18.44
C LYS A 130 1.19 10.86 19.96
N THR A 131 0.63 11.82 20.71
CA THR A 131 0.74 11.89 22.16
C THR A 131 -0.12 10.85 22.89
N GLU A 132 -1.11 10.27 22.20
CA GLU A 132 -2.08 9.31 22.77
C GLU A 132 -1.73 7.83 22.50
N LEU A 133 -0.61 7.56 21.83
CA LEU A 133 -0.06 6.23 21.63
C LEU A 133 0.57 5.71 22.95
N PRO A 134 0.38 4.43 23.35
CA PRO A 134 0.98 3.83 24.54
C PRO A 134 2.50 4.14 24.77
N GLY A 135 2.95 4.28 26.02
CA GLY A 135 4.34 4.69 26.33
C GLY A 135 5.46 3.84 25.70
N ILE A 136 5.20 2.57 25.39
CA ILE A 136 6.11 1.67 24.67
C ILE A 136 6.53 2.19 23.28
N TRP A 137 5.73 3.07 22.65
CA TRP A 137 6.05 3.71 21.36
C TRP A 137 7.18 4.74 21.42
N ARG A 138 7.59 5.18 22.63
CA ARG A 138 8.64 6.19 22.78
C ARG A 138 10.05 5.59 22.78
N GLU A 139 10.22 4.31 23.11
CA GLU A 139 11.56 3.80 23.49
C GLU A 139 11.98 2.41 22.96
N THR A 140 11.11 1.52 22.46
CA THR A 140 11.58 0.17 22.04
C THR A 140 12.22 0.13 20.65
N GLY A 141 13.55 0.20 20.62
CA GLY A 141 14.44 -0.46 19.64
C GLY A 141 14.44 0.04 18.18
N GLY A 142 13.49 0.88 17.79
CA GLY A 142 13.28 1.28 16.39
C GLY A 142 13.97 2.58 15.96
N ARG A 143 14.55 3.38 16.87
CA ARG A 143 14.98 4.77 16.58
C ARG A 143 15.90 4.88 15.35
N LYS A 144 16.95 4.05 15.25
CA LYS A 144 17.85 4.02 14.07
C LYS A 144 17.20 3.50 12.78
N ARG A 145 16.26 2.54 12.87
CA ARG A 145 15.52 1.98 11.71
C ARG A 145 14.47 2.98 11.20
N HIS A 146 13.77 3.64 12.10
CA HIS A 146 12.77 4.68 11.80
C HIS A 146 13.43 5.97 11.31
N GLU A 147 14.57 6.39 11.86
CA GLU A 147 15.32 7.56 11.36
C GLU A 147 15.84 7.33 9.94
N LYS A 148 16.39 6.14 9.66
CA LYS A 148 16.82 5.78 8.29
C LYS A 148 15.62 5.69 7.33
N ALA A 149 14.52 5.06 7.74
CA ALA A 149 13.31 4.99 6.92
C ALA A 149 12.66 6.36 6.70
N ALA A 150 12.63 7.23 7.72
CA ALA A 150 12.10 8.59 7.62
C ALA A 150 12.97 9.48 6.73
N SER A 151 14.30 9.36 6.82
CA SER A 151 15.24 10.03 5.93
C SER A 151 15.01 9.63 4.47
N VAL A 152 14.90 8.32 4.20
CA VAL A 152 14.65 7.79 2.84
C VAL A 152 13.25 8.17 2.33
N ARG A 153 12.22 8.25 3.21
CA ARG A 153 10.89 8.76 2.84
C ARG A 153 10.94 10.23 2.42
N ARG A 154 11.65 11.08 3.18
CA ARG A 154 11.84 12.50 2.80
C ARG A 154 12.61 12.65 1.50
N GLU A 155 13.66 11.85 1.31
CA GLU A 155 14.40 11.78 0.05
C GLU A 155 13.48 11.37 -1.11
N ALA A 156 12.57 10.43 -0.91
CA ALA A 156 11.61 10.01 -1.94
C ALA A 156 10.47 11.01 -2.15
N GLU A 157 10.12 11.84 -1.18
CA GLU A 157 9.10 12.90 -1.33
C GLU A 157 9.68 14.14 -2.00
N GLN A 158 10.99 14.36 -1.86
CA GLN A 158 11.77 15.45 -2.48
C GLN A 158 12.58 14.97 -3.68
N GLY A 159 12.43 13.71 -4.06
CA GLY A 159 13.24 13.04 -5.07
C GLY A 159 12.87 13.52 -6.47
N THR A 160 13.85 13.49 -7.37
CA THR A 160 13.63 13.86 -8.77
C THR A 160 12.71 12.84 -9.45
N ILE A 161 11.60 13.33 -10.01
CA ILE A 161 10.72 12.53 -10.86
C ILE A 161 11.29 12.54 -12.27
N VAL A 162 11.44 11.36 -12.86
CA VAL A 162 12.01 11.18 -14.19
C VAL A 162 11.14 10.26 -15.03
N PRO A 163 11.20 10.34 -16.37
CA PRO A 163 10.58 9.34 -17.24
C PRO A 163 11.04 7.92 -16.88
N ALA A 164 10.12 6.96 -16.91
CA ALA A 164 10.44 5.56 -16.70
C ALA A 164 10.93 4.91 -18.01
N GLU A 165 11.84 3.96 -17.87
CA GLU A 165 12.49 3.25 -18.98
C GLU A 165 11.84 1.87 -19.18
N PRO A 166 11.95 1.25 -20.37
CA PRO A 166 11.49 -0.12 -20.60
C PRO A 166 12.04 -1.15 -19.59
N SER A 167 13.23 -0.89 -19.04
CA SER A 167 13.86 -1.70 -17.99
C SER A 167 13.16 -1.63 -16.63
N ASP A 168 12.32 -0.62 -16.39
CA ASP A 168 11.54 -0.45 -15.15
C ASP A 168 10.29 -1.35 -15.11
N LEU A 169 9.88 -1.94 -16.25
CA LEU A 169 8.67 -2.77 -16.36
C LEU A 169 8.55 -3.86 -15.26
N PRO A 170 9.61 -4.62 -14.90
CA PRO A 170 9.52 -5.60 -13.83
C PRO A 170 9.10 -4.98 -12.49
N ASP A 171 9.66 -3.83 -12.13
CA ASP A 171 9.36 -3.15 -10.87
C ASP A 171 7.98 -2.47 -10.90
N LEU A 172 7.55 -1.96 -12.06
CA LEU A 172 6.18 -1.45 -12.28
C LEU A 172 5.11 -2.54 -12.13
N VAL A 173 5.36 -3.74 -12.68
CA VAL A 173 4.47 -4.89 -12.48
C VAL A 173 4.40 -5.29 -11.01
N GLN A 174 5.50 -5.20 -10.28
CA GLN A 174 5.50 -5.48 -8.84
C GLN A 174 4.72 -4.43 -8.04
N LEU A 175 4.80 -3.15 -8.42
CA LEU A 175 3.95 -2.09 -7.85
C LEU A 175 2.45 -2.39 -8.07
N ALA A 176 2.09 -2.85 -9.27
CA ALA A 176 0.71 -3.24 -9.57
C ALA A 176 0.26 -4.47 -8.78
N ARG A 177 1.12 -5.49 -8.65
CA ARG A 177 0.85 -6.70 -7.85
C ARG A 177 0.60 -6.40 -6.38
N ALA A 178 1.33 -5.44 -5.82
CA ALA A 178 1.12 -4.97 -4.45
C ALA A 178 -0.24 -4.27 -4.25
N ARG A 179 -0.98 -4.02 -5.33
CA ARG A 179 -2.27 -3.30 -5.35
C ARG A 179 -3.39 -4.11 -6.00
N VAL A 180 -3.21 -5.41 -6.22
CA VAL A 180 -4.20 -6.29 -6.86
C VAL A 180 -5.57 -6.25 -6.16
N ASP A 181 -5.59 -6.00 -4.84
CA ASP A 181 -6.84 -5.85 -4.08
C ASP A 181 -7.65 -4.59 -4.49
N GLY A 182 -7.08 -3.69 -5.30
CA GLY A 182 -7.71 -2.45 -5.80
C GLY A 182 -8.15 -2.45 -7.26
N PHE A 183 -7.97 -3.56 -8.00
CA PHE A 183 -8.32 -3.65 -9.42
C PHE A 183 -9.12 -4.94 -9.70
N PRO A 184 -10.45 -4.90 -9.64
CA PRO A 184 -11.30 -6.02 -10.05
C PRO A 184 -11.04 -6.35 -11.52
N GLY A 185 -10.87 -7.63 -11.84
CA GLY A 185 -10.61 -8.05 -13.22
C GLY A 185 -9.20 -7.76 -13.73
N TRP A 186 -8.24 -7.39 -12.86
CA TRP A 186 -6.86 -7.16 -13.27
C TRP A 186 -6.20 -8.44 -13.82
N GLU A 187 -5.78 -8.38 -15.08
CA GLU A 187 -4.92 -9.38 -15.69
C GLU A 187 -3.50 -8.85 -15.89
N GLU A 188 -2.51 -9.56 -15.31
CA GLU A 188 -1.11 -9.15 -15.42
C GLU A 188 -0.63 -9.05 -16.86
N LYS A 189 -1.11 -9.95 -17.74
CA LYS A 189 -0.70 -9.99 -19.14
C LYS A 189 -1.14 -8.72 -19.87
N GLU A 190 -2.38 -8.29 -19.63
CA GLU A 190 -2.93 -7.06 -20.19
C GLU A 190 -2.23 -5.83 -19.63
N PHE A 191 -2.03 -5.78 -18.31
CA PHE A 191 -1.27 -4.71 -17.66
C PHE A 191 0.16 -4.59 -18.21
N ARG A 192 0.86 -5.71 -18.42
CA ARG A 192 2.20 -5.72 -19.03
C ARG A 192 2.19 -5.18 -20.44
N SER A 193 1.15 -5.50 -21.21
CA SER A 193 0.99 -5.02 -22.58
C SER A 193 0.76 -3.51 -22.60
N SER A 194 -0.22 -3.02 -21.84
CA SER A 194 -0.56 -1.60 -21.76
C SER A 194 0.60 -0.76 -21.19
N MET A 195 1.27 -1.25 -20.15
CA MET A 195 2.42 -0.57 -19.55
C MET A 195 3.62 -0.50 -20.50
N ARG A 196 3.85 -1.53 -21.33
CA ARG A 196 4.92 -1.49 -22.34
C ARG A 196 4.64 -0.42 -23.40
N THR A 197 3.39 -0.31 -23.84
CA THR A 197 2.95 0.74 -24.76
C THR A 197 3.14 2.12 -24.13
N ALA A 198 2.69 2.30 -22.88
CA ALA A 198 2.86 3.57 -22.15
C ALA A 198 4.33 3.97 -21.97
N LEU A 199 5.21 3.01 -21.66
CA LEU A 199 6.66 3.25 -21.55
C LEU A 199 7.26 3.69 -22.88
N ARG A 200 6.91 3.02 -23.98
CA ARG A 200 7.39 3.38 -25.33
C ARG A 200 6.95 4.78 -25.76
N GLU A 201 5.77 5.21 -25.30
CA GLU A 201 5.18 6.51 -25.62
C GLU A 201 5.55 7.61 -24.63
N GLY A 202 6.42 7.32 -23.64
CA GLY A 202 6.86 8.32 -22.66
C GLY A 202 5.75 8.78 -21.70
N ARG A 203 4.72 7.95 -21.47
CA ARG A 203 3.55 8.25 -20.63
C ARG A 203 3.69 7.74 -19.19
N VAL A 204 4.90 7.45 -18.75
CA VAL A 204 5.18 6.86 -17.43
C VAL A 204 6.33 7.61 -16.77
N TRP A 205 6.13 8.01 -15.52
CA TRP A 205 7.15 8.67 -14.70
C TRP A 205 7.33 7.92 -13.41
N ARG A 206 8.57 7.95 -12.91
CA ARG A 206 8.96 7.29 -11.67
C ARG A 206 9.72 8.22 -10.74
N ILE A 207 9.66 7.87 -9.47
CA ILE A 207 10.45 8.50 -8.41
C ILE A 207 11.22 7.41 -7.69
N SER A 208 12.49 7.68 -7.38
CA SER A 208 13.40 6.69 -6.79
C SER A 208 14.25 7.35 -5.70
N ALA A 209 14.56 6.59 -4.65
CA ALA A 209 15.42 7.02 -3.54
C ALA A 209 16.32 5.86 -3.15
N GLY A 210 17.59 6.14 -2.81
CA GLY A 210 18.57 5.11 -2.50
C GLY A 210 18.74 4.04 -3.58
N GLY A 211 18.58 4.40 -4.86
CA GLY A 211 18.70 3.49 -6.01
C GLY A 211 17.52 2.54 -6.21
N GLN A 212 16.38 2.78 -5.55
CA GLN A 212 15.21 1.92 -5.66
C GLN A 212 13.94 2.69 -6.05
N LEU A 213 13.06 2.04 -6.82
CA LEU A 213 11.77 2.61 -7.24
C LEU A 213 10.83 2.86 -6.06
N CYS A 214 10.53 4.12 -5.74
CA CYS A 214 9.63 4.49 -4.64
C CYS A 214 8.17 4.55 -5.10
N GLY A 215 7.94 5.02 -6.32
CA GLY A 215 6.62 5.06 -6.92
C GLY A 215 6.70 5.36 -8.41
N ALA A 216 5.57 5.18 -9.09
CA ALA A 216 5.41 5.50 -10.49
C ALA A 216 3.97 5.92 -10.76
N VAL A 217 3.80 6.76 -11.77
CA VAL A 217 2.51 7.16 -12.29
C VAL A 217 2.52 7.02 -13.81
N SER A 218 1.42 6.55 -14.38
CA SER A 218 1.20 6.58 -15.82
C SER A 218 -0.13 7.23 -16.15
N VAL A 219 -0.19 7.82 -17.33
CA VAL A 219 -1.40 8.41 -17.90
C VAL A 219 -1.88 7.60 -19.09
N SER A 220 -3.19 7.65 -19.35
CA SER A 220 -3.78 7.00 -20.52
C SER A 220 -3.45 7.79 -21.80
N GLU A 221 -4.02 7.39 -22.93
CA GLU A 221 -3.94 8.16 -24.18
C GLU A 221 -4.71 9.49 -24.09
N GLN A 222 -5.68 9.57 -23.17
CA GLN A 222 -6.39 10.80 -22.89
C GLN A 222 -5.54 11.69 -21.98
N PRO A 223 -5.19 12.91 -22.40
CA PRO A 223 -4.42 13.84 -21.58
C PRO A 223 -5.07 14.08 -20.20
N GLY A 224 -4.25 14.09 -19.14
CA GLY A 224 -4.71 14.31 -17.77
C GLY A 224 -5.42 13.12 -17.11
N THR A 225 -5.63 12.00 -17.81
CA THR A 225 -6.25 10.81 -17.21
C THR A 225 -5.20 9.85 -16.66
N ILE A 226 -5.15 9.69 -15.33
CA ILE A 226 -4.23 8.78 -14.65
C ILE A 226 -4.72 7.34 -14.87
N ALA A 227 -3.88 6.53 -15.52
CA ALA A 227 -4.14 5.11 -15.78
C ALA A 227 -3.53 4.20 -14.70
N PHE A 228 -2.47 4.65 -14.04
CA PHE A 228 -1.83 3.91 -12.97
C PHE A 228 -1.17 4.87 -11.99
N LEU A 229 -1.36 4.63 -10.70
CA LEU A 229 -0.52 5.20 -9.66
C LEU A 229 -0.07 4.04 -8.77
N GLY A 230 1.24 3.90 -8.60
CA GLY A 230 1.92 2.89 -7.82
C GLY A 230 2.88 3.55 -6.84
N VAL A 231 2.83 3.18 -5.57
CA VAL A 231 3.79 3.63 -4.55
C VAL A 231 4.16 2.40 -3.74
N ARG A 232 5.46 2.13 -3.67
CA ARG A 232 6.03 1.01 -2.95
C ARG A 232 6.03 1.34 -1.47
N PRO A 233 5.61 0.44 -0.58
CA PRO A 233 5.86 0.68 0.83
C PRO A 233 7.37 0.54 1.15
N PRO A 234 7.94 1.30 2.10
CA PRO A 234 7.27 2.09 3.14
C PRO A 234 6.88 3.51 2.72
N PHE A 235 6.95 3.87 1.44
CA PHE A 235 6.50 5.17 0.95
C PHE A 235 4.97 5.22 0.94
N SER A 236 4.42 6.39 1.23
CA SER A 236 2.97 6.56 1.34
C SER A 236 2.40 7.21 0.09
N ILE A 237 1.14 6.90 -0.21
CA ILE A 237 0.43 7.62 -1.28
C ILE A 237 0.24 9.10 -0.89
N ALA A 238 0.06 9.41 0.40
CA ALA A 238 -0.06 10.79 0.88
C ALA A 238 1.23 11.63 0.69
N GLY A 239 2.40 10.99 0.65
CA GLY A 239 3.69 11.62 0.39
C GLY A 239 4.12 11.44 -1.06
N THR A 240 4.77 10.32 -1.37
CA THR A 240 5.30 10.01 -2.71
C THR A 240 4.23 9.97 -3.79
N GLY A 241 3.03 9.47 -3.48
CA GLY A 241 1.92 9.49 -4.44
C GLY A 241 1.45 10.91 -4.75
N LYS A 242 1.38 11.77 -3.73
CA LYS A 242 1.08 13.19 -3.88
C LYS A 242 2.14 13.90 -4.72
N ALA A 243 3.43 13.65 -4.47
CA ALA A 243 4.51 14.21 -5.27
C ALA A 243 4.36 13.85 -6.77
N LEU A 244 4.01 12.59 -7.09
CA LEU A 244 3.76 12.16 -8.46
C LEU A 244 2.54 12.85 -9.09
N VAL A 245 1.45 13.01 -8.35
CA VAL A 245 0.24 13.70 -8.86
C VAL A 245 0.50 15.20 -9.04
N ASP A 246 1.14 15.84 -8.07
CA ASP A 246 1.50 17.27 -8.14
C ASP A 246 2.44 17.52 -9.32
N PHE A 247 3.40 16.62 -9.58
CA PHE A 247 4.25 16.67 -10.78
C PHE A 247 3.45 16.58 -12.08
N LEU A 248 2.47 15.67 -12.16
CA LEU A 248 1.61 15.61 -13.35
C LEU A 248 0.84 16.93 -13.55
N GLU A 249 0.33 17.53 -12.48
CA GLU A 249 -0.41 18.79 -12.54
C GLU A 249 0.47 19.99 -12.90
N GLN A 250 1.68 20.06 -12.35
CA GLN A 250 2.55 21.25 -12.46
C GLN A 250 3.45 21.21 -13.70
N GLU A 251 4.00 20.05 -14.04
CA GLU A 251 5.05 19.92 -15.05
C GLU A 251 4.55 19.30 -16.35
N ILE A 252 3.67 18.30 -16.27
CA ILE A 252 3.21 17.55 -17.46
C ILE A 252 1.93 18.12 -18.05
N TYR A 253 0.97 18.51 -17.21
CA TYR A 253 -0.37 18.96 -17.59
C TYR A 253 -0.77 20.28 -16.91
N PRO A 254 0.04 21.35 -16.98
CA PRO A 254 -0.28 22.63 -16.38
C PRO A 254 -1.60 23.17 -16.94
N GLY A 255 -2.50 23.61 -16.05
CA GLY A 255 -3.80 24.17 -16.44
C GLY A 255 -4.85 23.13 -16.84
N THR A 256 -4.53 21.83 -16.80
CA THR A 256 -5.45 20.75 -17.17
C THR A 256 -5.91 19.99 -15.94
N SER A 257 -7.21 19.79 -15.78
CA SER A 257 -7.75 18.99 -14.69
C SER A 257 -7.33 17.52 -14.84
N LEU A 258 -6.81 16.94 -13.77
CA LEU A 258 -6.46 15.54 -13.73
C LEU A 258 -7.71 14.70 -13.43
N SER A 259 -7.81 13.52 -14.01
CA SER A 259 -8.91 12.60 -13.72
C SER A 259 -8.49 11.14 -13.66
N LEU A 260 -9.32 10.31 -13.04
CA LEU A 260 -9.17 8.85 -13.00
C LEU A 260 -10.51 8.20 -12.69
N THR A 261 -10.59 6.89 -12.87
CA THR A 261 -11.72 6.07 -12.45
C THR A 261 -11.33 5.18 -11.28
N THR A 262 -12.27 5.02 -10.35
CA THR A 262 -12.11 4.15 -9.18
C THR A 262 -13.47 3.59 -8.77
N PHE A 263 -13.51 2.80 -7.70
CA PHE A 263 -14.76 2.23 -7.17
C PHE A 263 -15.81 3.30 -6.91
N ARG A 264 -17.10 2.98 -7.11
CA ARG A 264 -18.22 3.84 -6.72
C ARG A 264 -18.42 3.88 -5.20
N ARG A 265 -19.17 4.87 -4.73
CA ARG A 265 -19.50 4.99 -3.30
C ARG A 265 -20.22 3.73 -2.80
N GLY A 266 -19.71 3.15 -1.70
CA GLY A 266 -20.30 1.96 -1.09
C GLY A 266 -19.97 0.64 -1.79
N ASP A 267 -19.04 0.64 -2.74
CA ASP A 267 -18.58 -0.61 -3.34
C ASP A 267 -17.88 -1.49 -2.30
N ARG A 268 -18.24 -2.77 -2.26
CA ARG A 268 -17.64 -3.73 -1.33
C ARG A 268 -16.19 -4.07 -1.69
N ALA A 269 -15.82 -3.88 -2.96
CA ALA A 269 -14.46 -4.08 -3.42
C ALA A 269 -13.56 -2.87 -3.13
N ASP A 270 -14.11 -1.74 -2.69
CA ASP A 270 -13.29 -0.59 -2.30
C ASP A 270 -12.57 -0.84 -0.97
N ALA A 271 -11.28 -1.15 -1.06
CA ALA A 271 -10.38 -1.31 0.08
C ALA A 271 -9.93 0.04 0.72
N GLY A 272 -10.57 1.15 0.38
CA GLY A 272 -10.26 2.50 0.87
C GLY A 272 -9.60 3.41 -0.16
N TRP A 273 -9.59 3.02 -1.44
CA TRP A 273 -8.98 3.76 -2.54
C TRP A 273 -9.67 5.08 -2.80
N ARG A 274 -11.00 5.15 -2.66
CA ARG A 274 -11.72 6.43 -2.78
C ARG A 274 -11.20 7.47 -1.80
N ALA A 275 -11.00 7.09 -0.54
CA ALA A 275 -10.49 7.99 0.50
C ALA A 275 -9.07 8.47 0.19
N VAL A 276 -8.24 7.62 -0.44
CA VAL A 276 -6.92 8.01 -0.92
C VAL A 276 -7.00 9.10 -1.98
N TRP A 277 -7.87 8.95 -2.99
CA TRP A 277 -8.04 9.95 -4.04
C TRP A 277 -8.58 11.28 -3.52
N VAL A 278 -9.54 11.26 -2.59
CA VAL A 278 -10.02 12.47 -1.91
C VAL A 278 -8.87 13.21 -1.21
N ARG A 279 -7.98 12.50 -0.51
CA ARG A 279 -6.81 13.12 0.15
C ARG A 279 -5.79 13.69 -0.83
N LEU A 280 -5.73 13.14 -2.04
CA LEU A 280 -4.92 13.67 -3.13
C LEU A 280 -5.58 14.86 -3.85
N GLY A 281 -6.72 15.36 -3.36
CA GLY A 281 -7.40 16.54 -3.89
C GLY A 281 -8.39 16.24 -5.03
N PHE A 282 -8.71 14.97 -5.28
CA PHE A 282 -9.73 14.61 -6.25
C PHE A 282 -11.13 14.65 -5.63
N ALA A 283 -12.10 15.15 -6.37
CA ALA A 283 -13.52 15.13 -6.03
C ALA A 283 -14.26 14.09 -6.86
N GLU A 284 -15.33 13.55 -6.28
CA GLU A 284 -16.28 12.68 -6.97
C GLU A 284 -16.94 13.41 -8.14
N ALA A 285 -17.01 12.76 -9.30
CA ALA A 285 -17.71 13.23 -10.49
C ALA A 285 -18.72 12.16 -10.96
N GLU A 286 -18.91 12.01 -12.28
CA GLU A 286 -19.89 11.13 -12.88
C GLU A 286 -19.67 9.63 -12.59
N LEU A 287 -20.77 8.88 -12.50
CA LEU A 287 -20.73 7.41 -12.48
C LEU A 287 -20.53 6.89 -13.90
N LEU A 288 -19.72 5.85 -14.04
CA LEU A 288 -19.32 5.28 -15.31
C LEU A 288 -19.37 3.75 -15.26
N GLU A 289 -19.17 3.12 -16.42
CA GLU A 289 -18.91 1.69 -16.52
C GLU A 289 -17.61 1.51 -17.30
N GLU A 290 -16.64 0.81 -16.70
CA GLU A 290 -15.38 0.48 -17.33
C GLU A 290 -15.19 -1.03 -17.33
N TYR A 291 -14.90 -1.61 -18.50
CA TYR A 291 -14.74 -3.05 -18.68
C TYR A 291 -15.93 -3.88 -18.12
N GLY A 292 -17.15 -3.34 -18.22
CA GLY A 292 -18.35 -3.98 -17.68
C GLY A 292 -18.51 -3.88 -16.15
N TYR A 293 -17.68 -3.07 -15.49
CA TYR A 293 -17.73 -2.86 -14.04
C TYR A 293 -18.15 -1.42 -13.70
N PRO A 294 -19.10 -1.22 -12.77
CA PRO A 294 -19.55 0.11 -12.40
C PRO A 294 -18.48 0.85 -11.59
N THR A 295 -18.01 1.97 -12.11
CA THR A 295 -16.98 2.83 -11.51
C THR A 295 -17.51 4.24 -11.27
N GLN A 296 -16.68 5.08 -10.65
CA GLN A 296 -16.92 6.50 -10.51
C GLN A 296 -15.68 7.27 -10.93
N ARG A 297 -15.88 8.32 -11.73
CA ARG A 297 -14.83 9.26 -12.09
C ARG A 297 -14.50 10.16 -10.91
N PHE A 298 -13.22 10.42 -10.75
CA PHE A 298 -12.65 11.37 -9.82
C PHE A 298 -11.89 12.44 -10.60
N VAL A 299 -12.09 13.71 -10.25
CA VAL A 299 -11.47 14.86 -10.94
C VAL A 299 -10.78 15.74 -9.91
N ARG A 300 -9.52 16.10 -10.19
CA ARG A 300 -8.77 17.13 -9.47
C ARG A 300 -8.65 18.33 -10.40
N GLU A 301 -9.36 19.39 -10.07
CA GLU A 301 -9.31 20.62 -10.85
C GLU A 301 -7.92 21.25 -10.76
N SER A 302 -7.32 21.56 -11.90
CA SER A 302 -6.13 22.41 -11.93
C SER A 302 -6.53 23.77 -11.36
N GLY A 303 -5.77 24.26 -10.38
CA GLY A 303 -6.09 25.51 -9.68
C GLY A 303 -6.47 26.64 -10.63
N ARG A 304 -7.77 27.03 -10.62
CA ARG A 304 -8.08 28.46 -10.62
C ARG A 304 -7.34 29.01 -9.42
N SER A 305 -6.46 29.98 -9.65
CA SER A 305 -5.98 30.88 -8.61
C SER A 305 -7.17 31.18 -7.70
N ARG A 306 -7.12 30.76 -6.43
CA ARG A 306 -8.11 31.28 -5.47
C ARG A 306 -7.91 32.80 -5.47
N PRO A 307 -8.94 33.59 -5.81
CA PRO A 307 -8.84 35.04 -5.72
C PRO A 307 -8.61 35.49 -4.27
#